data_AF-A0A536J1E4-F1
#
_entry.id   AF-A0A536J1E4-F1
#
_cell.length_a   1.000
_cell.length_b   1.000
_cell.length_c   1.000
_cell.angle_alpha   90.00
_cell.angle_beta   90.00
_cell.angle_gamma   90.00
#
_symmetry.space_group_name_H-M   'P 1'
#
loop_
_entity.id
_entity.type
_entity.pdbx_description
1 polymer ?
#
loop_
_entity_poly.entity_id
_entity_poly.type
_entity_poly.pdbx_seq_one_letter_code
_entity_poly.pdbx_strand_id
1 'polypeptide(L)'
;MSQDEYLRRVLDQVDGELGRIAGHVGNTTGLEMQWSESGQLFISGYVTAGDAESHAATFMVELWPSWVHEEPTGKSEWVVETSIDVDCQHVIDHEGMENVFSRQERQQTPESAVDELLNATRQLASLALDNPIDFWMSKAKD
;
A
#
# COMPACT_ATOMS: atom_id res chain seq x y z
N MET A 1 25.69 -11.99 5.15
CA MET A 1 24.73 -11.01 4.61
C MET A 1 24.59 -9.92 5.64
N SER A 2 24.80 -8.67 5.25
CA SER A 2 24.59 -7.52 6.14
C SER A 2 23.08 -7.25 6.32
N GLN A 3 22.72 -6.45 7.33
CA GLN A 3 21.34 -6.00 7.52
C GLN A 3 20.83 -5.23 6.29
N ASP A 4 21.63 -4.32 5.74
CA ASP A 4 21.28 -3.55 4.53
C ASP A 4 21.07 -4.46 3.30
N GLU A 5 21.92 -5.46 3.10
CA GLU A 5 21.74 -6.46 2.02
C GLU A 5 20.43 -7.24 2.18
N TYR A 6 20.05 -7.58 3.42
CA TYR A 6 18.79 -8.24 3.71
C TYR A 6 17.59 -7.36 3.37
N LEU A 7 17.56 -6.13 3.89
CA LEU A 7 16.46 -5.19 3.69
C LEU A 7 16.24 -4.91 2.20
N ARG A 8 17.32 -4.64 1.44
CA ARG A 8 17.23 -4.40 0.00
C ARG A 8 16.66 -5.58 -0.76
N ARG A 9 17.05 -6.80 -0.40
CA ARG A 9 16.53 -8.03 -1.03
C ARG A 9 15.04 -8.24 -0.73
N VAL A 10 14.56 -7.87 0.45
CA VAL A 10 13.13 -7.97 0.78
C VAL A 10 12.34 -6.91 0.03
N LEU A 11 12.84 -5.67 -0.05
CA LEU A 11 12.20 -4.59 -0.82
C LEU A 11 12.14 -4.89 -2.33
N ASP A 12 13.17 -5.51 -2.90
CA ASP A 12 13.16 -5.99 -4.30
C ASP A 12 12.05 -7.04 -4.54
N GLN A 13 11.75 -7.88 -3.54
CA GLN A 13 10.63 -8.81 -3.62
C GLN A 13 9.28 -8.09 -3.49
N VAL A 14 9.18 -7.05 -2.65
CA VAL A 14 7.96 -6.22 -2.56
C VAL A 14 7.66 -5.59 -3.91
N ASP A 15 8.67 -5.00 -4.56
CA ASP A 15 8.56 -4.43 -5.92
C ASP A 15 8.10 -5.48 -6.93
N GLY A 16 8.67 -6.69 -6.89
CA GLY A 16 8.25 -7.81 -7.73
C GLY A 16 6.78 -8.20 -7.55
N GLU A 17 6.26 -8.20 -6.32
CA GLU A 17 4.84 -8.50 -6.05
C GLU A 17 3.92 -7.36 -6.51
N LEU A 18 4.30 -6.10 -6.30
CA LEU A 18 3.57 -4.95 -6.87
C LEU A 18 3.57 -4.99 -8.40
N GLY A 19 4.68 -5.39 -9.03
CA GLY A 19 4.78 -5.59 -10.46
C GLY A 19 3.83 -6.69 -10.99
N ARG A 20 3.56 -7.73 -10.20
CA ARG A 20 2.54 -8.75 -10.55
C ARG A 20 1.12 -8.19 -10.51
N ILE A 21 0.81 -7.36 -9.52
CA ILE A 21 -0.48 -6.64 -9.44
C ILE A 21 -0.61 -5.73 -10.66
N ALA A 22 0.41 -4.93 -10.95
CA ALA A 22 0.45 -4.03 -12.10
C ALA A 22 0.22 -4.77 -13.42
N GLY A 23 0.88 -5.91 -13.64
CA GLY A 23 0.69 -6.70 -14.85
C GLY A 23 -0.70 -7.34 -14.99
N HIS A 24 -1.48 -7.43 -13.91
CA HIS A 24 -2.80 -8.07 -13.91
C HIS A 24 -3.95 -7.07 -13.95
N VAL A 25 -3.90 -6.02 -13.13
CA VAL A 25 -4.98 -5.04 -12.97
C VAL A 25 -4.57 -3.63 -13.35
N GLY A 26 -3.31 -3.26 -13.20
CA GLY A 26 -2.87 -1.87 -13.19
C GLY A 26 -2.55 -1.27 -14.55
N ASN A 27 -2.75 0.06 -14.63
CA ASN A 27 -2.24 0.88 -15.73
C ASN A 27 -1.16 1.86 -15.24
N THR A 28 -1.10 2.11 -13.92
CA THR A 28 -0.18 3.04 -13.27
C THR A 28 0.37 2.43 -11.99
N THR A 29 1.66 2.63 -11.74
CA THR A 29 2.35 2.26 -10.50
C THR A 29 3.03 3.48 -9.93
N GLY A 30 3.14 3.57 -8.61
CA GLY A 30 3.85 4.66 -7.96
C GLY A 30 4.49 4.27 -6.64
N LEU A 31 5.45 5.10 -6.26
CA LEU A 31 6.07 5.12 -4.95
C LEU A 31 5.92 6.55 -4.43
N GLU A 32 5.26 6.71 -3.30
CA GLU A 32 5.04 7.99 -2.66
C GLU A 32 5.75 8.04 -1.31
N MET A 33 6.26 9.23 -1.01
CA MET A 33 6.87 9.55 0.27
C MET A 33 6.23 10.82 0.78
N GLN A 34 5.44 10.70 1.84
CA GLN A 34 4.67 11.80 2.40
C GLN A 34 5.12 12.09 3.83
N TRP A 35 5.21 13.38 4.18
CA TRP A 35 5.32 13.80 5.57
C TRP A 35 3.93 14.16 6.09
N SER A 36 3.50 13.61 7.22
CA SER A 36 2.31 14.11 7.92
C SER A 36 2.57 15.46 8.57
N GLU A 37 1.50 16.14 8.96
CA GLU A 37 1.56 17.34 9.80
C GLU A 37 2.26 17.09 11.15
N SER A 38 2.22 15.85 11.66
CA SER A 38 2.95 15.43 12.87
C SER A 38 4.45 15.20 12.63
N GLY A 39 4.94 15.35 11.38
CA GLY A 39 6.32 15.12 11.01
C GLY A 39 6.70 13.65 10.83
N GLN A 40 5.71 12.76 10.72
CA GLN A 40 5.94 11.34 10.46
C GLN A 40 6.11 11.11 8.94
N LEU A 41 7.05 10.26 8.55
CA LEU A 41 7.25 9.84 7.16
C LEU A 41 6.36 8.63 6.86
N PHE A 42 5.69 8.65 5.72
CA PHE A 42 4.91 7.56 5.14
C PHE A 42 5.59 7.18 3.83
N ILE A 43 5.81 5.89 3.62
CA ILE A 43 6.34 5.37 2.35
C ILE A 43 5.32 4.39 1.82
N SER A 44 4.66 4.74 0.72
CA SER A 44 3.63 3.92 0.08
C SER A 44 4.08 3.46 -1.30
N GLY A 45 3.86 2.19 -1.60
CA GLY A 45 3.90 1.64 -2.95
C GLY A 45 2.47 1.33 -3.37
N TYR A 46 2.09 1.71 -4.60
CA TYR A 46 0.74 1.49 -5.07
C TYR A 46 0.66 1.10 -6.54
N VAL A 47 -0.43 0.43 -6.86
CA VAL A 47 -0.88 0.14 -8.22
C VAL A 47 -2.30 0.65 -8.37
N THR A 48 -2.53 1.48 -9.37
CA THR A 48 -3.89 1.98 -9.69
C THR A 48 -4.31 1.46 -11.05
N ALA A 49 -5.53 0.95 -11.08
CA ALA A 49 -6.26 0.56 -12.26
C ALA A 49 -7.44 1.51 -12.44
N GLY A 50 -7.80 1.79 -13.69
CA GLY A 50 -9.01 2.54 -13.98
C GLY A 50 -9.59 2.19 -15.34
N ASP A 51 -10.87 2.44 -15.51
CA ASP A 51 -11.62 2.18 -16.73
C ASP A 51 -12.02 3.47 -17.47
N ALA A 52 -12.74 3.31 -18.58
CA ALA A 52 -13.21 4.44 -19.39
C ALA A 52 -14.35 5.24 -18.75
N GLU A 53 -15.00 4.66 -17.74
CA GLU A 53 -16.10 5.25 -16.96
C GLU A 53 -15.56 5.92 -15.67
N SER A 54 -14.26 6.23 -15.66
CA SER A 54 -13.58 6.91 -14.56
C SER A 54 -13.69 6.20 -13.21
N HIS A 55 -14.00 4.89 -13.20
CA HIS A 55 -13.81 4.09 -12.00
C HIS A 55 -12.32 3.85 -11.81
N ALA A 56 -11.88 3.84 -10.56
CA ALA A 56 -10.53 3.55 -10.15
C ALA A 56 -10.50 2.55 -8.99
N ALA A 57 -9.47 1.72 -8.98
CA ALA A 57 -9.13 0.85 -7.87
C ALA A 57 -7.62 0.96 -7.62
N THR A 58 -7.26 1.35 -6.40
CA THR A 58 -5.89 1.54 -5.94
C THR A 58 -5.56 0.46 -4.92
N PHE A 59 -4.53 -0.32 -5.21
CA PHE A 59 -3.96 -1.33 -4.33
C PHE A 59 -2.71 -0.75 -3.72
N MET A 60 -2.69 -0.55 -2.41
CA MET A 60 -1.62 0.16 -1.72
C MET A 60 -1.03 -0.68 -0.59
N VAL A 61 0.29 -0.55 -0.44
CA VAL A 61 1.02 -1.01 0.74
C VAL A 61 1.84 0.16 1.27
N GLU A 62 1.79 0.38 2.57
CA GLU A 62 2.40 1.54 3.22
C GLU A 62 3.20 1.14 4.45
N LEU A 63 4.34 1.79 4.66
CA LEU A 63 5.21 1.63 5.81
C LEU A 63 5.32 2.95 6.58
N TRP A 64 4.97 2.94 7.87
CA TRP A 64 5.01 4.10 8.76
C TRP A 64 6.03 3.85 9.86
N PRO A 65 7.24 4.38 9.73
CA PRO A 65 8.18 4.43 10.83
C PRO A 65 7.70 5.47 11.87
N SER A 66 7.50 5.08 13.13
CA SER A 66 7.13 5.99 14.23
C SER A 66 8.38 6.64 14.85
N TRP A 67 9.05 7.52 14.11
CA TRP A 67 10.03 8.42 14.72
C TRP A 67 9.31 9.73 15.06
N VAL A 68 8.59 9.78 16.17
CA VAL A 68 8.04 11.05 16.64
C VAL A 68 9.18 11.84 17.25
N HIS A 69 9.54 12.97 16.65
CA HIS A 69 10.63 13.86 17.10
C HIS A 69 10.47 14.29 18.57
N GLU A 70 9.23 14.26 19.08
CA GLU A 70 8.86 14.75 20.41
C GLU A 70 8.46 13.67 21.44
N GLU A 71 8.45 12.38 21.10
CA GLU A 71 8.22 11.30 22.09
C GLU A 71 9.52 10.54 22.44
N PRO A 72 10.12 10.80 23.62
CA PRO A 72 11.33 10.12 24.07
C PRO A 72 11.07 8.72 24.66
N THR A 73 9.88 8.14 24.46
CA THR A 73 9.45 6.88 25.09
C THR A 73 10.23 5.65 24.60
N GLY A 74 11.09 5.82 23.58
CA GLY A 74 12.20 4.91 23.29
C GLY A 74 11.81 3.61 22.57
N LYS A 75 10.58 3.49 22.08
CA LYS A 75 10.15 2.36 21.25
C LYS A 75 9.91 2.82 19.83
N SER A 76 10.81 2.47 18.92
CA SER A 76 10.57 2.60 17.48
C SER A 76 9.50 1.59 17.09
N GLU A 77 8.31 2.06 16.73
CA GLU A 77 7.28 1.24 16.12
C GLU A 77 7.30 1.44 14.61
N TRP A 78 6.98 0.39 13.88
CA TRP A 78 6.85 0.39 12.43
C TRP A 78 5.48 -0.15 12.11
N VAL A 79 4.64 0.65 11.48
CA VAL A 79 3.31 0.24 11.05
C VAL A 79 3.40 -0.19 9.60
N VAL A 80 2.88 -1.36 9.27
CA VAL A 80 2.64 -1.78 7.89
C VAL A 80 1.14 -1.75 7.67
N GLU A 81 0.70 -1.02 6.65
CA GLU A 81 -0.69 -0.98 6.22
C GLU A 81 -0.82 -1.49 4.78
N THR A 82 -1.91 -2.18 4.49
CA THR A 82 -2.31 -2.52 3.12
C THR A 82 -3.76 -2.15 2.93
N SER A 83 -4.08 -1.47 1.84
CA SER A 83 -5.44 -1.08 1.49
C SER A 83 -5.79 -1.41 0.04
N ILE A 84 -7.09 -1.56 -0.21
CA ILE A 84 -7.68 -1.48 -1.54
C ILE A 84 -8.76 -0.41 -1.46
N ASP A 85 -8.56 0.67 -2.20
CA ASP A 85 -9.41 1.84 -2.24
C ASP A 85 -10.02 1.97 -3.63
N VAL A 86 -11.33 2.20 -3.73
CA VAL A 86 -12.05 2.30 -5.01
C VAL A 86 -12.84 3.60 -5.10
N ASP A 87 -12.95 4.17 -6.30
CA ASP A 87 -13.57 5.48 -6.48
C ASP A 87 -14.20 5.63 -7.87
N CYS A 88 -15.24 6.45 -8.00
CA CYS A 88 -15.82 6.88 -9.27
C CYS A 88 -15.46 8.36 -9.49
N GLN A 89 -14.49 8.67 -10.34
CA GLN A 89 -13.98 10.05 -10.47
C GLN A 89 -14.93 11.01 -11.24
N HIS A 90 -16.19 10.60 -11.49
CA HIS A 90 -17.18 11.40 -12.22
C HIS A 90 -17.96 12.40 -11.36
N VAL A 91 -18.06 12.20 -10.04
CA VAL A 91 -18.83 13.12 -9.17
C VAL A 91 -17.89 14.08 -8.45
N ILE A 92 -18.13 15.39 -8.65
CA ILE A 92 -17.36 16.49 -8.02
C ILE A 92 -17.49 16.47 -6.47
N ASP A 93 -18.44 15.70 -5.95
CA ASP A 93 -18.84 15.66 -4.54
C ASP A 93 -18.68 14.24 -3.93
N HIS A 94 -17.80 13.39 -4.49
CA HIS A 94 -17.44 12.15 -3.80
C HIS A 94 -16.77 12.47 -2.46
N GLU A 95 -17.23 11.83 -1.39
CA GLU A 95 -16.61 11.93 -0.04
C GLU A 95 -15.20 11.30 0.02
N GLY A 96 -14.69 10.78 -1.10
CA GLY A 96 -13.36 10.18 -1.25
C GLY A 96 -13.43 8.71 -1.68
N MET A 97 -12.25 8.11 -1.89
CA MET A 97 -12.15 6.69 -2.24
C MET A 97 -12.74 5.81 -1.11
N GLU A 98 -13.60 4.85 -1.47
CA GLU A 98 -14.14 3.86 -0.55
C GLU A 98 -13.09 2.78 -0.28
N ASN A 99 -12.72 2.61 1.00
CA ASN A 99 -11.86 1.50 1.42
C ASN A 99 -12.66 0.19 1.45
N VAL A 100 -12.33 -0.75 0.56
CA VAL A 100 -12.98 -2.07 0.49
C VAL A 100 -12.14 -3.17 1.15
N PHE A 101 -10.89 -2.85 1.49
CA PHE A 101 -10.00 -3.69 2.27
C PHE A 101 -8.99 -2.80 3.00
N SER A 102 -8.77 -3.07 4.28
CA SER A 102 -7.65 -2.52 5.04
C SER A 102 -7.14 -3.57 6.05
N ARG A 103 -5.83 -3.65 6.18
CA ARG A 103 -5.14 -4.42 7.22
C ARG A 103 -3.94 -3.63 7.70
N GLN A 104 -3.74 -3.61 9.01
CA GLN A 104 -2.66 -2.89 9.68
C GLN A 104 -1.96 -3.79 10.69
N GLU A 105 -0.63 -3.80 10.67
CA GLU A 105 0.20 -4.56 11.60
C GLU A 105 1.30 -3.68 12.20
N ARG A 106 1.66 -3.95 13.47
CA ARG A 106 2.69 -3.20 14.19
C ARG A 106 3.92 -4.05 14.44
N GLN A 107 5.08 -3.49 14.14
CA GLN A 107 6.38 -4.14 14.19
C GLN A 107 7.35 -3.30 15.04
N GLN A 108 8.31 -3.97 15.67
CA GLN A 108 9.25 -3.33 16.62
C GLN A 108 10.68 -3.25 16.08
N THR A 109 10.94 -3.88 14.93
CA THR A 109 12.26 -3.90 14.29
C THR A 109 12.14 -3.64 12.79
N PRO A 110 13.15 -3.02 12.15
CA PRO A 110 13.16 -2.84 10.70
C PRO A 110 13.03 -4.16 9.93
N GLU A 111 13.68 -5.23 10.40
CA GLU A 111 13.62 -6.55 9.77
C GLU A 111 12.21 -7.13 9.81
N SER A 112 11.56 -7.12 10.98
CA SER A 112 10.18 -7.59 11.09
C SER A 112 9.20 -6.70 10.33
N ALA A 113 9.49 -5.41 10.20
CA ALA A 113 8.71 -4.47 9.39
C ALA A 113 8.78 -4.81 7.89
N VAL A 114 9.97 -5.04 7.33
CA VAL A 114 10.08 -5.40 5.90
C VAL A 114 9.56 -6.80 5.61
N ASP A 115 9.68 -7.74 6.56
CA ASP A 115 9.11 -9.07 6.43
C ASP A 115 7.59 -9.02 6.40
N GLU A 116 6.98 -8.24 7.29
CA GLU A 116 5.53 -8.04 7.27
C GLU A 116 5.10 -7.24 6.04
N LEU A 117 5.88 -6.26 5.58
CA LEU A 117 5.63 -5.54 4.33
C LEU A 117 5.52 -6.52 3.16
N LEU A 118 6.50 -7.42 3.00
CA LEU A 118 6.48 -8.45 1.97
C LEU A 118 5.30 -9.42 2.12
N ASN A 119 5.00 -9.86 3.34
CA ASN A 119 3.86 -10.74 3.61
C ASN A 119 2.54 -10.05 3.23
N ALA A 120 2.36 -8.79 3.62
CA ALA A 120 1.17 -8.01 3.32
C ALA A 120 1.05 -7.74 1.81
N THR A 121 2.13 -7.40 1.11
CA THR A 121 2.13 -7.24 -0.35
C THR A 121 1.77 -8.54 -1.07
N ARG A 122 2.24 -9.70 -0.60
CA ARG A 122 1.86 -11.01 -1.16
C ARG A 122 0.37 -11.30 -1.00
N GLN A 123 -0.20 -10.95 0.15
CA GLN A 123 -1.63 -11.11 0.38
C GLN A 123 -2.45 -10.17 -0.51
N LEU A 124 -2.03 -8.91 -0.61
CA LEU A 124 -2.61 -7.93 -1.52
C LEU A 124 -2.54 -8.42 -2.98
N ALA A 125 -1.41 -9.00 -3.38
CA ALA A 125 -1.24 -9.59 -4.70
C ALA A 125 -2.15 -10.81 -4.92
N SER A 126 -2.32 -11.69 -3.93
CA SER A 126 -3.29 -12.79 -4.03
C SER A 126 -4.70 -12.25 -4.25
N LEU A 127 -5.14 -11.29 -3.43
CA LEU A 127 -6.46 -10.68 -3.55
C LEU A 127 -6.66 -10.09 -4.96
N ALA A 128 -5.70 -9.30 -5.43
CA ALA A 128 -5.76 -8.70 -6.76
C ALA A 128 -5.81 -9.75 -7.87
N LEU A 129 -4.98 -10.79 -7.81
CA LEU A 129 -4.87 -11.84 -8.84
C LEU A 129 -6.07 -12.81 -8.86
N ASP A 130 -6.69 -13.05 -7.70
CA ASP A 130 -7.83 -13.95 -7.55
C ASP A 130 -9.13 -13.35 -8.12
N ASN A 131 -9.13 -12.05 -8.46
CA ASN A 131 -10.29 -11.33 -8.99
C ASN A 131 -9.95 -10.62 -10.31
N PRO A 132 -10.87 -10.60 -11.30
CA PRO A 132 -10.69 -9.81 -12.52
C PRO A 132 -10.81 -8.31 -12.23
N ILE A 133 -10.32 -7.45 -13.13
CA ILE A 133 -10.42 -6.00 -12.94
C ILE A 133 -11.86 -5.50 -12.83
N ASP A 134 -12.78 -6.06 -13.62
CA ASP A 134 -14.20 -5.72 -13.59
C ASP A 134 -14.83 -5.94 -12.21
N PHE A 135 -14.33 -6.90 -11.43
CA PHE A 135 -14.79 -7.10 -10.06
C PHE A 135 -14.46 -5.90 -9.19
N TRP A 136 -13.24 -5.37 -9.28
CA TRP A 136 -12.80 -4.22 -8.49
C TRP A 136 -13.48 -2.93 -8.95
N MET A 137 -13.66 -2.73 -10.26
CA MET A 137 -14.41 -1.59 -10.78
C MET A 137 -15.86 -1.61 -10.31
N SER A 138 -16.50 -2.79 -10.25
CA SER A 138 -17.87 -2.90 -9.72
C SER A 138 -18.02 -2.53 -8.24
N LYS A 139 -16.91 -2.35 -7.52
CA LYS A 139 -16.91 -1.86 -6.14
C LYS A 139 -16.85 -0.35 -6.05
N ALA A 140 -16.37 0.35 -7.09
CA ALA A 140 -16.51 1.79 -7.18
C ALA A 140 -18.01 2.10 -7.25
N LYS A 141 -18.49 2.96 -6.35
CA LYS A 141 -19.89 3.39 -6.32
C LYS A 141 -20.00 4.78 -6.92
N ASP A 142 -21.11 5.03 -7.60
CA ASP A 142 -21.61 6.36 -7.97
C ASP A 142 -22.14 7.14 -6.76
#